data_AF-A6QU07-F1
#
_entry.id   AF-A6QU07-F1
#
_cell.length_a   1.000
_cell.length_b   1.000
_cell.length_c   1.000
_cell.angle_alpha   90.00
_cell.angle_beta   90.00
_cell.angle_gamma   90.00
#
_symmetry.space_group_name_H-M   'P 1'
#
loop_
_entity.id
_entity.type
_entity.pdbx_description
1 polymer ?
#
loop_
_entity_poly.entity_id
_entity_poly.type
_entity_poly.pdbx_seq_one_letter_code
_entity_poly.pdbx_strand_id
1 'polypeptide(L)'
;MAGHQDWYTIKGMTHLDICPCCMRQIGGSRFRDLFIPSIPKARGENVRCALSQPWARLAWVQTMKLQLNHLELLQRITLPPKGSRACSGRKPSVQSWFRLEDPETGRNVTDFNACSACFRNLQILMPSLRDAFRAGPLVQERICDLRIDSPRFVRYLDLLDEAATRSYSAPRGRLDMREFVRYARRKSSIPDCPRGHFATGPWHYIPELPEFTICEDCYDDVVYDRSHTGIGKMVSRTPQLVPGRRDQQYTCQLYSPRMRMVFREAVQTGDFKYLATAALRRYEAENLFRERKRALLDDVARGYDKDAELRWNAEDWRRCE
;
A
#
# COMPACT_ATOMS: atom_id res chain seq x y z
N MET A 1 0.67 14.06 -9.43
CA MET A 1 0.36 14.23 -10.87
C MET A 1 -0.21 15.62 -11.03
N ALA A 2 0.66 16.61 -11.19
CA ALA A 2 0.30 17.97 -11.57
C ALA A 2 0.54 18.11 -13.08
N GLY A 3 -0.26 18.92 -13.78
CA GLY A 3 0.01 19.31 -15.18
C GLY A 3 -0.98 18.83 -16.25
N HIS A 4 -1.99 18.02 -15.91
CA HIS A 4 -3.10 17.78 -16.86
C HIS A 4 -4.00 19.03 -16.94
N GLN A 5 -4.48 19.36 -18.12
CA GLN A 5 -5.49 20.41 -18.33
C GLN A 5 -6.86 19.81 -18.70
N ASP A 6 -6.88 18.55 -19.11
CA ASP A 6 -8.00 17.75 -19.59
C ASP A 6 -8.56 16.83 -18.48
N TRP A 7 -8.91 17.42 -17.33
CA TRP A 7 -9.52 16.67 -16.22
C TRP A 7 -10.98 16.33 -16.49
N TYR A 8 -11.41 15.19 -15.97
CA TYR A 8 -12.80 14.73 -16.02
C TYR A 8 -13.41 14.72 -14.61
N THR A 9 -14.73 14.79 -14.52
CA THR A 9 -15.51 14.57 -13.31
C THR A 9 -16.72 13.69 -13.62
N ILE A 10 -17.52 13.38 -12.60
CA ILE A 10 -18.74 12.58 -12.73
C ILE A 10 -19.93 13.50 -12.50
N LYS A 11 -20.96 13.43 -13.35
CA LYS A 11 -22.20 14.20 -13.20
C LYS A 11 -22.78 14.02 -11.80
N GLY A 12 -22.93 15.13 -11.06
CA GLY A 12 -23.42 15.14 -9.67
C GLY A 12 -22.35 14.88 -8.60
N MET A 13 -21.07 14.68 -8.96
CA MET A 13 -19.95 14.51 -8.02
C MET A 13 -18.78 15.41 -8.38
N THR A 14 -19.03 16.73 -8.47
CA THR A 14 -18.07 17.75 -8.92
C THR A 14 -16.87 17.94 -7.97
N HIS A 15 -16.90 17.36 -6.78
CA HIS A 15 -15.75 17.29 -5.85
C HIS A 15 -14.68 16.29 -6.28
N LEU A 16 -14.91 15.52 -7.35
CA LEU A 16 -13.99 14.52 -7.87
C LEU A 16 -13.31 14.99 -9.14
N ASP A 17 -11.99 14.86 -9.17
CA ASP A 17 -11.17 15.05 -10.36
C ASP A 17 -10.59 13.71 -10.82
N ILE A 18 -10.74 13.38 -12.10
CA ILE A 18 -10.26 12.15 -12.72
C ILE A 18 -9.26 12.53 -13.80
N CYS A 19 -8.02 12.03 -13.67
CA CYS A 19 -6.98 12.34 -14.66
C CYS A 19 -7.20 11.52 -15.95
N PRO A 20 -6.67 11.98 -17.09
CA PRO A 20 -6.80 11.27 -18.38
C PRO A 20 -6.30 9.83 -18.33
N CYS A 21 -5.23 9.56 -17.57
CA CYS A 21 -4.69 8.22 -17.41
C CYS A 21 -5.69 7.26 -16.75
N CYS A 22 -6.38 7.71 -15.70
CA CYS A 22 -7.44 6.90 -15.09
C CYS A 22 -8.66 6.84 -15.99
N MET A 23 -9.00 7.93 -16.69
CA MET A 23 -10.14 7.97 -17.60
C MET A 23 -10.01 6.95 -18.73
N ARG A 24 -8.80 6.73 -19.29
CA ARG A 24 -8.56 5.64 -20.25
C ARG A 24 -8.89 4.25 -19.71
N GLN A 25 -8.83 4.05 -18.40
CA GLN A 25 -9.14 2.76 -17.76
C GLN A 25 -10.63 2.60 -17.47
N ILE A 26 -11.31 3.67 -17.03
CA ILE A 26 -12.70 3.59 -16.54
C ILE A 26 -13.75 4.09 -17.54
N GLY A 27 -13.34 4.82 -18.57
CA GLY A 27 -14.24 5.45 -19.55
C GLY A 27 -14.99 4.45 -20.43
N GLY A 28 -14.49 3.22 -20.54
CA GLY A 28 -15.19 2.11 -21.20
C GLY A 28 -16.28 1.45 -20.37
N SER A 29 -16.48 1.87 -19.12
CA SER A 29 -17.46 1.25 -18.23
C SER A 29 -18.91 1.62 -18.57
N ARG A 30 -19.86 0.93 -17.92
CA ARG A 30 -21.31 1.25 -17.97
C ARG A 30 -21.66 2.68 -17.54
N PHE A 31 -20.74 3.36 -16.86
CA PHE A 31 -20.93 4.73 -16.40
C PHE A 31 -20.34 5.77 -17.37
N ARG A 32 -19.96 5.34 -18.59
CA ARG A 32 -19.39 6.20 -19.64
C ARG A 32 -20.10 7.55 -19.74
N ASP A 33 -21.42 7.52 -19.82
CA ASP A 33 -22.25 8.70 -20.08
C ASP A 33 -22.39 9.64 -18.87
N LEU A 34 -21.89 9.22 -17.70
CA LEU A 34 -21.83 10.06 -16.49
C LEU A 34 -20.53 10.87 -16.43
N PHE A 35 -19.49 10.49 -17.19
CA PHE A 35 -18.22 11.22 -17.19
C PHE A 35 -18.33 12.46 -18.07
N ILE A 36 -18.01 13.60 -17.48
CA ILE A 36 -18.04 14.91 -18.15
C ILE A 36 -16.71 15.63 -17.93
N PRO A 37 -16.29 16.55 -18.82
CA PRO A 37 -15.15 17.42 -18.54
C PRO A 37 -15.33 18.15 -17.20
N SER A 38 -14.25 18.22 -16.42
CA SER A 38 -14.24 19.01 -15.19
C SER A 38 -14.18 20.50 -15.53
N ILE A 39 -14.60 21.34 -14.57
CA ILE A 39 -14.35 22.77 -14.60
C ILE A 39 -12.83 23.01 -14.76
N PRO A 40 -12.41 23.94 -15.65
CA PRO A 40 -11.01 24.32 -15.79
C PRO A 40 -10.38 24.70 -14.46
N LYS A 41 -9.20 24.16 -14.20
CA LYS A 41 -8.46 24.36 -12.95
C LYS A 41 -7.48 25.50 -13.11
N ALA A 42 -7.32 26.32 -12.07
CA ALA A 42 -6.43 27.47 -12.15
C ALA A 42 -4.97 27.00 -12.31
N ARG A 43 -4.15 27.78 -13.02
CA ARG A 43 -2.73 27.48 -13.17
C ARG A 43 -2.07 27.53 -11.78
N GLY A 44 -1.51 26.40 -11.32
CA GLY A 44 -0.93 26.25 -9.99
C GLY A 44 -1.85 25.60 -8.95
N GLU A 45 -3.10 25.29 -9.28
CA GLU A 45 -3.99 24.54 -8.40
C GLU A 45 -3.49 23.09 -8.20
N ASN A 46 -3.34 22.68 -6.94
CA ASN A 46 -2.91 21.33 -6.59
C ASN A 46 -4.07 20.32 -6.71
N VAL A 47 -4.36 19.92 -7.95
CA VAL A 47 -5.41 18.94 -8.26
C VAL A 47 -4.88 17.52 -8.07
N ARG A 48 -5.63 16.68 -7.36
CA ARG A 48 -5.29 15.27 -7.15
C ARG A 48 -6.39 14.38 -7.69
N CYS A 49 -6.01 13.42 -8.54
CA CYS A 49 -6.95 12.44 -9.06
C CYS A 49 -7.62 11.65 -7.92
N ALA A 50 -8.95 11.58 -7.91
CA ALA A 50 -9.74 10.82 -6.96
C ALA A 50 -9.32 9.34 -6.93
N LEU A 51 -9.05 8.73 -8.09
CA LEU A 51 -8.61 7.33 -8.21
C LEU A 51 -7.15 7.08 -7.80
N SER A 52 -6.41 8.15 -7.47
CA SER A 52 -5.13 8.00 -6.75
C SER A 52 -5.32 7.63 -5.28
N GLN A 53 -6.52 7.83 -4.72
CA GLN A 53 -6.86 7.43 -3.36
C GLN A 53 -7.24 5.95 -3.31
N PRO A 54 -6.57 5.11 -2.51
CA PRO A 54 -6.83 3.67 -2.50
C PRO A 54 -8.27 3.31 -2.16
N TRP A 55 -8.89 3.99 -1.19
CA TRP A 55 -10.29 3.76 -0.84
C TRP A 55 -11.27 4.08 -1.98
N ALA A 56 -11.04 5.16 -2.73
CA ALA A 56 -11.88 5.51 -3.88
C ALA A 56 -11.73 4.48 -5.01
N ARG A 57 -10.51 3.99 -5.25
CA ARG A 57 -10.27 2.91 -6.20
C ARG A 57 -10.97 1.62 -5.79
N LEU A 58 -10.92 1.26 -4.51
CA LEU A 58 -11.66 0.10 -4.01
C LEU A 58 -13.16 0.27 -4.14
N ALA A 59 -13.70 1.46 -3.90
CA ALA A 59 -15.11 1.77 -4.13
C ALA A 59 -15.52 1.54 -5.59
N TRP A 60 -14.69 1.99 -6.53
CA TRP A 60 -14.89 1.71 -7.95
C TRP A 60 -14.86 0.20 -8.25
N VAL A 61 -13.82 -0.50 -7.78
CA VAL A 61 -13.66 -1.95 -7.98
C VAL A 61 -14.85 -2.73 -7.42
N GLN A 62 -15.32 -2.41 -6.20
CA GLN A 62 -16.48 -3.05 -5.60
C GLN A 62 -17.76 -2.76 -6.38
N THR A 63 -17.93 -1.52 -6.87
CA THR A 63 -19.08 -1.16 -7.72
C THR A 63 -19.13 -2.04 -8.97
N MET A 64 -17.98 -2.26 -9.62
CA MET A 64 -17.87 -3.15 -10.78
C MET A 64 -18.06 -4.62 -10.40
N LYS A 65 -17.42 -5.09 -9.33
CA LYS A 65 -17.49 -6.47 -8.84
C LYS A 65 -18.92 -6.89 -8.51
N LEU A 66 -19.66 -6.02 -7.82
CA LEU A 66 -21.06 -6.23 -7.44
C LEU A 66 -22.05 -5.89 -8.55
N GLN A 67 -21.56 -5.50 -9.73
CA GLN A 67 -22.39 -5.16 -10.89
C GLN A 67 -23.45 -4.09 -10.59
N LEU A 68 -23.15 -3.13 -9.71
CA LEU A 68 -24.09 -2.05 -9.39
C LEU A 68 -24.32 -1.15 -10.61
N ASN A 69 -25.51 -0.57 -10.68
CA ASN A 69 -25.90 0.43 -11.69
C ASN A 69 -25.87 1.87 -11.16
N HIS A 70 -25.29 2.08 -9.98
CA HIS A 70 -25.11 3.38 -9.33
C HIS A 70 -23.70 3.52 -8.74
N LEU A 71 -23.27 4.76 -8.48
CA LEU A 71 -21.93 5.10 -7.95
C LEU A 71 -21.95 5.47 -6.46
N GLU A 72 -22.93 4.96 -5.70
CA GLU A 72 -23.14 5.33 -4.30
C GLU A 72 -21.93 4.98 -3.41
N LEU A 73 -21.28 3.83 -3.63
CA LEU A 73 -20.08 3.43 -2.89
C LEU A 73 -18.97 4.47 -3.06
N LEU A 74 -18.73 4.93 -4.29
CA LEU A 74 -17.72 5.94 -4.60
C LEU A 74 -18.08 7.27 -3.93
N GLN A 75 -19.35 7.69 -4.01
CA GLN A 75 -19.83 8.92 -3.39
C GLN A 75 -19.63 8.90 -1.88
N ARG A 76 -20.07 7.83 -1.19
CA ARG A 76 -20.00 7.70 0.27
C ARG A 76 -18.57 7.63 0.80
N ILE A 77 -17.66 7.03 0.03
CA ILE A 77 -16.23 6.96 0.40
C ILE A 77 -15.53 8.31 0.21
N THR A 78 -15.88 9.05 -0.85
CA THR A 78 -15.18 10.29 -1.20
C THR A 78 -15.79 11.53 -0.57
N LEU A 79 -17.05 11.48 -0.16
CA LEU A 79 -17.78 12.57 0.49
C LEU A 79 -18.32 12.12 1.85
N PRO A 80 -17.46 11.97 2.87
CA PRO A 80 -17.89 11.53 4.19
C PRO A 80 -18.78 12.58 4.88
N PRO A 81 -19.66 12.17 5.82
CA PRO A 81 -20.50 13.10 6.58
C PRO A 81 -19.69 14.20 7.28
N LYS A 82 -20.27 15.41 7.36
CA LYS A 82 -19.66 16.54 8.07
C LYS A 82 -19.28 16.14 9.51
N GLY A 83 -18.10 16.55 9.96
CA GLY A 83 -17.56 16.18 11.27
C GLY A 83 -16.83 14.82 11.32
N SER A 84 -16.82 14.05 10.23
CA SER A 84 -16.02 12.83 10.15
C SER A 84 -14.52 13.14 10.25
N ARG A 85 -13.82 12.46 11.18
CA ARG A 85 -12.36 12.52 11.26
C ARG A 85 -11.73 11.74 10.11
N ALA A 86 -10.65 12.26 9.52
CA ALA A 86 -9.82 11.53 8.58
C ALA A 86 -8.86 10.58 9.32
N CYS A 87 -8.32 9.58 8.61
CA CYS A 87 -7.26 8.74 9.17
C CYS A 87 -5.97 9.57 9.33
N SER A 88 -5.29 9.45 10.48
CA SER A 88 -4.06 10.20 10.81
C SER A 88 -2.80 9.73 10.07
N GLY A 89 -2.92 8.72 9.19
CA GLY A 89 -1.78 8.09 8.53
C GLY A 89 -0.82 7.47 9.55
N ARG A 90 0.48 7.81 9.45
CA ARG A 90 1.54 7.39 10.39
C ARG A 90 1.53 8.09 11.73
N LYS A 91 0.80 9.21 11.84
CA LYS A 91 0.79 9.99 13.08
C LYS A 91 -0.06 9.26 14.13
N PRO A 92 0.46 9.06 15.35
CA PRO A 92 -0.35 8.58 16.46
C PRO A 92 -1.60 9.45 16.64
N SER A 93 -2.69 8.82 17.06
CA SER A 93 -3.96 9.48 17.30
C SER A 93 -4.58 8.94 18.58
N VAL A 94 -5.17 9.83 19.38
CA VAL A 94 -5.89 9.48 20.61
C VAL A 94 -7.37 9.34 20.26
N GLN A 95 -7.86 8.10 20.18
CA GLN A 95 -9.27 7.79 19.89
C GLN A 95 -9.65 6.39 20.39
N SER A 96 -10.95 6.06 20.34
CA SER A 96 -11.40 4.67 20.43
C SER A 96 -11.08 3.92 19.15
N TRP A 97 -10.65 2.67 19.28
CA TRP A 97 -10.17 1.85 18.16
C TRP A 97 -11.14 0.70 17.87
N PHE A 98 -11.37 0.42 16.59
CA PHE A 98 -12.14 -0.73 16.16
C PHE A 98 -11.21 -1.94 16.03
N ARG A 99 -11.56 -3.01 16.75
CA ARG A 99 -10.79 -4.25 16.81
C ARG A 99 -11.63 -5.40 16.32
N LEU A 100 -10.98 -6.38 15.72
CA LEU A 100 -11.64 -7.60 15.31
C LEU A 100 -11.84 -8.52 16.52
N GLU A 101 -12.99 -9.20 16.58
CA GLU A 101 -13.18 -10.34 17.47
C GLU A 101 -12.53 -11.58 16.85
N ASP A 102 -11.69 -12.28 17.61
CA ASP A 102 -11.11 -13.55 17.19
C ASP A 102 -12.20 -14.62 17.19
N PRO A 103 -12.53 -15.21 16.01
CA PRO A 103 -13.61 -16.20 15.92
C PRO A 103 -13.32 -17.49 16.69
N GLU A 104 -12.07 -17.79 17.03
CA GLU A 104 -11.70 -19.01 17.77
C GLU A 104 -11.80 -18.81 19.29
N THR A 105 -11.48 -17.62 19.79
CA THR A 105 -11.42 -17.34 21.24
C THR A 105 -12.52 -16.43 21.75
N GLY A 106 -13.27 -15.77 20.87
CA GLY A 106 -14.26 -14.74 21.21
C GLY A 106 -13.64 -13.46 21.81
N ARG A 107 -12.30 -13.34 21.80
CA ARG A 107 -11.57 -12.20 22.38
C ARG A 107 -11.14 -11.23 21.29
N ASN A 108 -11.05 -9.95 21.64
CA ASN A 108 -10.55 -8.94 20.70
C ASN A 108 -9.07 -9.18 20.34
N VAL A 109 -8.74 -9.07 19.06
CA VAL A 109 -7.36 -9.00 18.58
C VAL A 109 -6.79 -7.63 18.97
N THR A 110 -6.00 -7.59 20.03
CA THR A 110 -5.45 -6.33 20.60
C THR A 110 -4.44 -5.65 19.68
N ASP A 111 -3.80 -6.43 18.82
CA ASP A 111 -2.66 -5.98 18.03
C ASP A 111 -3.07 -5.45 16.65
N PHE A 112 -4.37 -5.35 16.41
CA PHE A 112 -4.94 -4.72 15.23
C PHE A 112 -5.91 -3.62 15.65
N ASN A 113 -5.70 -2.40 15.16
CA ASN A 113 -6.44 -1.21 15.54
C ASN A 113 -6.82 -0.41 14.29
N ALA A 114 -8.12 -0.39 13.95
CA ALA A 114 -8.66 0.44 12.90
C ALA A 114 -9.26 1.74 13.47
N CYS A 115 -8.94 2.88 12.89
CA CYS A 115 -9.59 4.15 13.24
C CYS A 115 -11.03 4.18 12.70
N SER A 116 -11.85 5.08 13.25
CA SER A 116 -13.24 5.29 12.81
C SER A 116 -13.38 5.53 11.30
N ALA A 117 -12.44 6.27 10.69
CA ALA A 117 -12.46 6.57 9.26
C ALA A 117 -12.26 5.32 8.39
N CYS A 118 -11.22 4.52 8.67
CA CYS A 118 -10.94 3.32 7.90
C CYS A 118 -11.99 2.23 8.15
N PHE A 119 -12.48 2.11 9.38
CA PHE A 119 -13.57 1.18 9.69
C PHE A 119 -14.87 1.55 8.97
N ARG A 120 -15.26 2.84 8.95
CA ARG A 120 -16.41 3.31 8.16
C ARG A 120 -16.26 2.93 6.69
N ASN A 121 -15.08 3.12 6.11
CA ASN A 121 -14.83 2.76 4.71
C ASN A 121 -14.96 1.24 4.49
N LEU A 122 -14.47 0.41 5.41
CA LEU A 122 -14.72 -1.04 5.37
C LEU A 122 -16.22 -1.37 5.40
N GLN A 123 -16.98 -0.77 6.31
CA GLN A 123 -18.42 -1.04 6.44
C GLN A 123 -19.22 -0.63 5.20
N ILE A 124 -18.78 0.40 4.48
CA ILE A 124 -19.39 0.83 3.21
C ILE A 124 -19.08 -0.19 2.11
N LEU A 125 -17.82 -0.62 2.01
CA LEU A 125 -17.36 -1.47 0.90
C LEU A 125 -17.66 -2.95 1.09
N MET A 126 -17.72 -3.40 2.34
CA MET A 126 -17.86 -4.81 2.74
C MET A 126 -18.82 -4.92 3.94
N PRO A 127 -20.13 -4.76 3.74
CA PRO A 127 -21.09 -4.66 4.85
C PRO A 127 -21.14 -5.87 5.77
N SER A 128 -20.81 -7.07 5.28
CA SER A 128 -20.74 -8.31 6.08
C SER A 128 -19.68 -8.26 7.18
N LEU A 129 -18.69 -7.36 7.08
CA LEU A 129 -17.67 -7.15 8.11
C LEU A 129 -18.16 -6.30 9.28
N ARG A 130 -19.37 -5.72 9.22
CA ARG A 130 -19.85 -4.76 10.24
C ARG A 130 -19.77 -5.31 11.66
N ASP A 131 -20.22 -6.54 11.85
CA ASP A 131 -20.35 -7.16 13.16
C ASP A 131 -19.06 -7.88 13.61
N ALA A 132 -18.09 -8.00 12.70
CA ALA A 132 -16.79 -8.61 13.00
C ALA A 132 -15.86 -7.68 13.81
N PHE A 133 -16.15 -6.38 13.81
CA PHE A 133 -15.38 -5.39 14.52
C PHE A 133 -16.18 -4.77 15.66
N ARG A 134 -15.52 -4.58 16.80
CA ARG A 134 -16.10 -3.87 17.95
C ARG A 134 -15.25 -2.67 18.31
N ALA A 135 -15.93 -1.59 18.72
CA ALA A 135 -15.24 -0.45 19.30
C ALA A 135 -14.67 -0.85 20.67
N GLY A 136 -13.38 -0.59 20.89
CA GLY A 136 -12.76 -0.73 22.19
C GLY A 136 -13.32 0.30 23.18
N PRO A 137 -13.50 -0.08 24.45
CA PRO A 137 -14.09 0.81 25.46
C PRO A 137 -13.15 1.96 25.88
N LEU A 138 -11.84 1.79 25.63
CA LEU A 138 -10.82 2.75 26.04
C LEU A 138 -10.34 3.59 24.87
N VAL A 139 -10.16 4.88 25.13
CA VAL A 139 -9.43 5.78 24.25
C VAL A 139 -7.94 5.51 24.46
N GLN A 140 -7.21 5.31 23.37
CA GLN A 140 -5.77 5.00 23.41
C GLN A 140 -5.04 5.76 22.31
N GLU A 141 -3.77 6.10 22.57
CA GLU A 141 -2.87 6.60 21.53
C GLU A 141 -2.31 5.43 20.72
N ARG A 142 -2.71 5.31 19.46
CA ARG A 142 -2.20 4.28 18.52
C ARG A 142 -2.10 4.84 17.10
N ILE A 143 -1.56 4.03 16.19
CA ILE A 143 -1.54 4.28 14.75
C ILE A 143 -2.53 3.30 14.09
N CYS A 144 -3.28 3.77 13.09
CA CYS A 144 -4.25 2.93 12.39
C CYS A 144 -3.58 1.87 11.50
N ASP A 145 -3.93 0.61 11.68
CA ASP A 145 -3.39 -0.51 10.89
C ASP A 145 -3.93 -0.55 9.45
N LEU A 146 -5.07 0.09 9.19
CA LEU A 146 -5.68 0.26 7.87
C LEU A 146 -5.32 1.60 7.21
N ARG A 147 -4.25 2.27 7.65
CA ARG A 147 -3.76 3.48 6.99
C ARG A 147 -3.26 3.16 5.58
N ILE A 148 -3.56 4.02 4.62
CA ILE A 148 -3.28 3.80 3.19
C ILE A 148 -1.79 3.70 2.85
N ASP A 149 -0.93 4.22 3.72
CA ASP A 149 0.51 4.27 3.56
C ASP A 149 1.25 3.12 4.28
N SER A 150 0.50 2.24 4.97
CA SER A 150 1.02 1.00 5.53
C SER A 150 1.41 0.03 4.40
N PRO A 151 2.57 -0.66 4.47
CA PRO A 151 2.92 -1.73 3.53
C PRO A 151 1.92 -2.89 3.54
N ARG A 152 1.17 -3.04 4.64
CA ARG A 152 0.20 -4.14 4.84
C ARG A 152 -1.19 -3.83 4.33
N PHE A 153 -1.47 -2.58 3.96
CA PHE A 153 -2.80 -2.09 3.60
C PHE A 153 -3.48 -2.96 2.53
N VAL A 154 -2.80 -3.25 1.42
CA VAL A 154 -3.36 -4.04 0.32
C VAL A 154 -3.67 -5.46 0.79
N ARG A 155 -2.71 -6.14 1.40
CA ARG A 155 -2.88 -7.53 1.85
C ARG A 155 -3.96 -7.67 2.92
N TYR A 156 -4.08 -6.71 3.84
CA TYR A 156 -5.18 -6.67 4.81
C TYR A 156 -6.54 -6.58 4.10
N LEU A 157 -6.66 -5.73 3.10
CA LEU A 157 -7.93 -5.57 2.37
C LEU A 157 -8.25 -6.75 1.46
N ASP A 158 -7.25 -7.40 0.88
CA ASP A 158 -7.45 -8.62 0.10
C ASP A 158 -8.03 -9.74 0.99
N LEU A 159 -7.44 -9.96 2.18
CA LEU A 159 -7.92 -10.96 3.13
C LEU A 159 -9.32 -10.64 3.67
N LEU A 160 -9.62 -9.36 3.92
CA LEU A 160 -10.94 -8.90 4.34
C LEU A 160 -11.99 -9.05 3.23
N ASP A 161 -11.65 -8.68 1.99
CA ASP A 161 -12.53 -8.85 0.81
C ASP A 161 -12.78 -10.33 0.52
N GLU A 162 -11.77 -11.18 0.63
CA GLU A 162 -11.91 -12.63 0.46
C GLU A 162 -12.83 -13.23 1.52
N ALA A 163 -12.66 -12.87 2.80
CA ALA A 163 -13.54 -13.29 3.88
C ALA A 163 -14.99 -12.83 3.63
N ALA A 164 -15.18 -11.56 3.27
CA ALA A 164 -16.49 -11.01 2.94
C ALA A 164 -17.13 -11.72 1.73
N THR A 165 -16.34 -11.99 0.68
CA THR A 165 -16.81 -12.67 -0.53
C THR A 165 -17.25 -14.11 -0.24
N ARG A 166 -16.43 -14.86 0.51
CA ARG A 166 -16.76 -16.23 0.93
C ARG A 166 -18.03 -16.30 1.78
N SER A 167 -18.31 -15.27 2.57
CA SER A 167 -19.50 -15.23 3.42
C SER A 167 -20.81 -15.30 2.63
N TYR A 168 -20.86 -14.74 1.41
CA TYR A 168 -22.07 -14.75 0.59
C TYR A 168 -22.48 -16.15 0.12
N SER A 169 -21.53 -17.05 -0.06
CA SER A 169 -21.78 -18.44 -0.48
C SER A 169 -21.80 -19.42 0.69
N ALA A 170 -21.50 -18.97 1.91
CA ALA A 170 -21.41 -19.82 3.08
C ALA A 170 -22.80 -20.12 3.68
N PRO A 171 -23.01 -21.31 4.28
CA PRO A 171 -24.22 -21.60 5.03
C PRO A 171 -24.47 -20.54 6.11
N ARG A 172 -25.69 -19.98 6.12
CA ARG A 172 -26.12 -18.90 7.04
C ARG A 172 -25.29 -17.61 6.96
N GLY A 173 -24.56 -17.37 5.86
CA GLY A 173 -23.78 -16.15 5.70
C GLY A 173 -22.58 -16.05 6.64
N ARG A 174 -22.08 -17.18 7.15
CA ARG A 174 -21.04 -17.17 8.19
C ARG A 174 -19.76 -16.51 7.68
N LEU A 175 -19.30 -15.48 8.38
CA LEU A 175 -18.03 -14.81 8.13
C LEU A 175 -16.87 -15.60 8.76
N ASP A 176 -15.84 -15.91 7.97
CA ASP A 176 -14.62 -16.57 8.44
C ASP A 176 -13.42 -15.62 8.37
N MET A 177 -12.95 -15.19 9.54
CA MET A 177 -11.85 -14.22 9.67
C MET A 177 -10.52 -14.85 10.07
N ARG A 178 -10.42 -16.18 10.18
CA ARG A 178 -9.25 -16.87 10.77
C ARG A 178 -7.94 -16.54 10.04
N GLU A 179 -7.99 -16.47 8.71
CA GLU A 179 -6.81 -16.16 7.91
C GLU A 179 -6.33 -14.71 8.12
N PHE A 180 -7.26 -13.76 8.18
CA PHE A 180 -6.96 -12.37 8.50
C PHE A 180 -6.37 -12.23 9.90
N VAL A 181 -6.97 -12.86 10.90
CA VAL A 181 -6.49 -12.82 12.30
C VAL A 181 -5.09 -13.38 12.41
N ARG A 182 -4.84 -14.54 11.80
CA ARG A 182 -3.51 -15.18 11.79
C ARG A 182 -2.47 -14.25 11.16
N TYR A 183 -2.79 -13.66 10.01
CA TYR A 183 -1.89 -12.73 9.33
C TYR A 183 -1.65 -11.46 10.16
N ALA A 184 -2.70 -10.83 10.70
CA ALA A 184 -2.59 -9.62 11.51
C ALA A 184 -1.76 -9.84 12.80
N ARG A 185 -1.98 -10.95 13.51
CA ARG A 185 -1.20 -11.33 14.70
C ARG A 185 0.27 -11.60 14.37
N ARG A 186 0.54 -12.30 13.26
CA ARG A 186 1.92 -12.55 12.81
C ARG A 186 2.63 -11.23 12.48
N LYS A 187 1.91 -10.30 11.84
CA LYS A 187 2.47 -9.01 11.43
C LYS A 187 2.63 -8.00 12.56
N SER A 188 1.83 -8.07 13.62
CA SER A 188 1.92 -7.10 14.72
C SER A 188 3.24 -7.16 15.49
N SER A 189 3.89 -8.33 15.54
CA SER A 189 5.21 -8.50 16.17
C SER A 189 6.37 -8.09 15.26
N ILE A 190 6.10 -7.78 13.99
CA ILE A 190 7.13 -7.45 12.99
C ILE A 190 7.05 -5.95 12.69
N PRO A 191 8.18 -5.21 12.66
CA PRO A 191 8.19 -3.81 12.21
C PRO A 191 7.70 -3.66 10.77
N ASP A 192 7.02 -2.57 10.45
CA ASP A 192 6.65 -2.23 9.07
C ASP A 192 7.88 -2.21 8.15
N CYS A 193 7.74 -2.72 6.93
CA CYS A 193 8.74 -2.54 5.89
C CYS A 193 9.12 -1.05 5.73
N PRO A 194 10.42 -0.68 5.77
CA PRO A 194 10.88 0.70 5.55
C PRO A 194 10.69 1.15 4.10
N ARG A 195 10.34 0.22 3.19
CA ARG A 195 10.18 0.45 1.75
C ARG A 195 11.46 1.07 1.17
N GLY A 196 11.30 2.11 0.34
CA GLY A 196 12.39 2.90 -0.23
C GLY A 196 12.94 3.96 0.72
N HIS A 197 12.73 3.86 2.04
CA HIS A 197 13.41 4.70 3.01
C HIS A 197 14.65 3.99 3.55
N PHE A 198 15.73 4.74 3.69
CA PHE A 198 16.93 4.23 4.33
C PHE A 198 16.64 3.94 5.80
N ALA A 199 16.99 2.74 6.23
CA ALA A 199 16.88 2.30 7.61
C ALA A 199 18.19 1.66 8.05
N THR A 200 18.51 1.87 9.32
CA THR A 200 19.52 1.09 10.03
C THR A 200 18.86 -0.15 10.61
N GLY A 201 19.64 -1.19 10.86
CA GLY A 201 19.17 -2.38 11.55
C GLY A 201 19.70 -3.66 10.94
N PRO A 202 19.34 -4.80 11.54
CA PRO A 202 19.69 -6.09 10.98
C PRO A 202 18.81 -6.37 9.76
N TRP A 203 19.41 -6.94 8.72
CA TRP A 203 18.76 -7.27 7.45
C TRP A 203 18.90 -8.77 7.19
N HIS A 204 17.94 -9.33 6.46
CA HIS A 204 18.18 -10.58 5.76
C HIS A 204 18.85 -10.25 4.42
N TYR A 205 19.82 -11.05 4.02
CA TYR A 205 20.51 -10.91 2.74
C TYR A 205 21.14 -12.24 2.34
N ILE A 206 21.65 -12.32 1.10
CA ILE A 206 22.47 -13.44 0.64
C ILE A 206 23.93 -13.01 0.80
N PRO A 207 24.82 -13.76 1.48
CA PRO A 207 26.21 -13.35 1.68
C PRO A 207 26.96 -13.02 0.39
N GLU A 208 26.69 -13.74 -0.69
CA GLU A 208 27.26 -13.51 -2.02
C GLU A 208 26.59 -12.35 -2.79
N LEU A 209 25.54 -11.72 -2.23
CA LEU A 209 24.79 -10.60 -2.80
C LEU A 209 24.27 -9.66 -1.69
N PRO A 210 25.17 -8.95 -0.99
CA PRO A 210 24.82 -8.10 0.17
C PRO A 210 23.95 -6.88 -0.20
N GLU A 211 23.93 -6.45 -1.46
CA GLU A 211 23.05 -5.38 -1.96
C GLU A 211 21.57 -5.79 -1.94
N PHE A 212 21.29 -7.09 -1.96
CA PHE A 212 19.94 -7.63 -1.89
C PHE A 212 19.44 -7.74 -0.44
N THR A 213 19.24 -6.59 0.17
CA THR A 213 18.76 -6.46 1.56
C THR A 213 17.24 -6.61 1.66
N ILE A 214 16.78 -7.34 2.68
CA ILE A 214 15.39 -7.70 2.90
C ILE A 214 15.04 -7.45 4.37
N CYS A 215 13.98 -6.68 4.63
CA CYS A 215 13.49 -6.49 5.99
C CYS A 215 12.67 -7.70 6.46
N GLU A 216 12.55 -7.87 7.79
CA GLU A 216 11.77 -8.95 8.42
C GLU A 216 10.34 -9.08 7.83
N ASP A 217 9.65 -7.95 7.62
CA ASP A 217 8.27 -7.94 7.06
C ASP A 217 8.19 -8.55 5.66
N CYS A 218 9.18 -8.27 4.80
CA CYS A 218 9.23 -8.82 3.45
C CYS A 218 9.81 -10.24 3.43
N TYR A 219 10.69 -10.58 4.38
CA TYR A 219 11.17 -11.95 4.56
C TYR A 219 9.99 -12.88 4.90
N ASP A 220 9.17 -12.51 5.90
CA ASP A 220 7.95 -13.24 6.29
C ASP A 220 6.96 -13.45 5.13
N ASP A 221 6.78 -12.44 4.27
CA ASP A 221 5.80 -12.51 3.17
C ASP A 221 6.28 -13.25 1.92
N VAL A 222 7.58 -13.20 1.64
CA VAL A 222 8.11 -13.56 0.31
C VAL A 222 9.10 -14.72 0.38
N VAL A 223 9.92 -14.74 1.43
CA VAL A 223 11.08 -15.64 1.54
C VAL A 223 10.80 -16.82 2.46
N TYR A 224 10.06 -16.62 3.56
CA TYR A 224 9.90 -17.61 4.64
C TYR A 224 9.54 -19.01 4.12
N ASP A 225 8.47 -19.13 3.33
CA ASP A 225 7.99 -20.40 2.75
C ASP A 225 8.99 -21.06 1.78
N ARG A 226 10.01 -20.32 1.32
CA ARG A 226 11.05 -20.76 0.37
C ARG A 226 12.42 -20.87 1.03
N SER A 227 12.54 -20.56 2.33
CA SER A 227 13.81 -20.51 3.07
C SER A 227 14.50 -21.87 3.25
N HIS A 228 13.89 -22.94 2.75
CA HIS A 228 14.37 -24.31 2.83
C HIS A 228 14.86 -24.85 1.49
N THR A 229 14.73 -24.11 0.39
CA THR A 229 14.98 -24.61 -0.97
C THR A 229 15.75 -23.62 -1.84
N GLY A 230 16.69 -24.13 -2.65
CA GLY A 230 17.39 -23.36 -3.69
C GLY A 230 17.93 -22.02 -3.21
N ILE A 231 17.68 -20.96 -3.99
CA ILE A 231 18.10 -19.58 -3.68
C ILE A 231 17.47 -19.07 -2.37
N GLY A 232 16.26 -19.51 -2.01
CA GLY A 232 15.64 -19.09 -0.76
C GLY A 232 16.43 -19.53 0.48
N LYS A 233 17.12 -20.68 0.43
CA LYS A 233 18.03 -21.14 1.49
C LYS A 233 19.30 -20.28 1.62
N MET A 234 19.70 -19.57 0.57
CA MET A 234 20.87 -18.69 0.59
C MET A 234 20.60 -17.40 1.37
N VAL A 235 19.34 -17.02 1.54
CA VAL A 235 18.97 -15.85 2.35
C VAL A 235 19.18 -16.18 3.83
N SER A 236 19.86 -15.30 4.56
CA SER A 236 20.09 -15.46 5.98
C SER A 236 18.77 -15.57 6.74
N ARG A 237 18.62 -16.62 7.55
CA ARG A 237 17.37 -16.89 8.30
C ARG A 237 17.11 -15.90 9.42
N THR A 238 18.17 -15.51 10.10
CA THR A 238 18.14 -14.47 11.13
C THR A 238 18.63 -13.16 10.52
N PRO A 239 17.96 -12.03 10.79
CA PRO A 239 18.44 -10.75 10.33
C PRO A 239 19.76 -10.45 11.05
N GLN A 240 20.74 -9.93 10.32
CA GLN A 240 22.07 -9.61 10.84
C GLN A 240 22.60 -8.33 10.18
N LEU A 241 23.67 -7.75 10.71
CA LEU A 241 24.31 -6.60 10.06
C LEU A 241 24.90 -7.03 8.71
N VAL A 242 24.66 -6.22 7.69
CA VAL A 242 25.27 -6.42 6.37
C VAL A 242 26.77 -6.12 6.49
N PRO A 243 27.68 -6.95 5.94
CA PRO A 243 29.12 -6.71 6.01
C PRO A 243 29.45 -5.40 5.32
N GLY A 244 30.23 -4.54 5.98
CA GLY A 244 30.49 -3.18 5.49
C GLY A 244 30.63 -2.18 6.65
N ARG A 245 30.39 -0.89 6.38
CA ARG A 245 30.48 0.14 7.42
C ARG A 245 29.24 0.08 8.33
N ARG A 246 29.46 0.26 9.65
CA ARG A 246 28.40 0.16 10.68
C ARG A 246 27.31 1.22 10.57
N ASP A 247 27.57 2.33 9.88
CA ASP A 247 26.67 3.44 9.61
C ASP A 247 25.89 3.28 8.30
N GLN A 248 26.08 2.18 7.58
CA GLN A 248 25.44 1.98 6.29
C GLN A 248 23.94 1.73 6.44
N GLN A 249 23.16 2.56 5.76
CA GLN A 249 21.71 2.44 5.69
C GLN A 249 21.32 1.74 4.40
N TYR A 250 20.28 0.90 4.47
CA TYR A 250 19.79 0.16 3.31
C TYR A 250 18.28 0.37 3.13
N THR A 251 17.79 -0.02 1.96
CA THR A 251 16.37 -0.04 1.59
C THR A 251 15.95 -1.47 1.34
N CYS A 252 14.70 -1.82 1.62
CA CYS A 252 14.25 -3.20 1.43
C CYS A 252 14.06 -3.54 -0.05
N GLN A 253 14.91 -4.34 -0.67
CA GLN A 253 14.79 -4.65 -2.10
C GLN A 253 13.46 -5.34 -2.45
N LEU A 254 12.88 -6.11 -1.52
CA LEU A 254 11.59 -6.78 -1.69
C LEU A 254 10.35 -5.91 -1.39
N TYR A 255 10.49 -4.61 -1.13
CA TYR A 255 9.33 -3.71 -1.11
C TYR A 255 8.73 -3.53 -2.51
N SER A 256 9.57 -3.61 -3.57
CA SER A 256 9.13 -3.47 -4.96
C SER A 256 8.37 -4.72 -5.43
N PRO A 257 7.17 -4.57 -6.02
CA PRO A 257 6.47 -5.67 -6.68
C PRO A 257 7.31 -6.34 -7.77
N ARG A 258 8.10 -5.58 -8.53
CA ARG A 258 8.98 -6.10 -9.58
C ARG A 258 10.06 -7.01 -9.00
N MET A 259 10.73 -6.57 -7.93
CA MET A 259 11.75 -7.39 -7.26
C MET A 259 11.17 -8.63 -6.58
N ARG A 260 9.92 -8.58 -6.09
CA ARG A 260 9.22 -9.78 -5.62
C ARG A 260 9.02 -10.80 -6.74
N MET A 261 8.70 -10.36 -7.96
CA MET A 261 8.59 -11.25 -9.12
C MET A 261 9.93 -11.85 -9.50
N VAL A 262 10.97 -11.01 -9.63
CA VAL A 262 12.35 -11.45 -9.92
C VAL A 262 12.82 -12.50 -8.92
N PHE A 263 12.63 -12.27 -7.62
CA PHE A 263 13.03 -13.23 -6.60
C PHE A 263 12.28 -14.56 -6.72
N ARG A 264 10.95 -14.53 -6.90
CA ARG A 264 10.15 -15.75 -7.07
C ARG A 264 10.57 -16.54 -8.29
N GLU A 265 10.78 -15.86 -9.41
CA GLU A 265 11.22 -16.45 -10.66
C GLU A 265 12.61 -17.09 -10.51
N ALA A 266 13.57 -16.36 -9.95
CA ALA A 266 14.90 -16.88 -9.68
C ALA A 266 14.86 -18.12 -8.77
N VAL A 267 14.06 -18.10 -7.70
CA VAL A 267 13.90 -19.28 -6.82
C VAL A 267 13.30 -20.47 -7.58
N GLN A 268 12.33 -20.22 -8.46
CA GLN A 268 11.67 -21.25 -9.25
C GLN A 268 12.59 -21.88 -10.31
N THR A 269 13.43 -21.07 -10.97
CA THR A 269 14.34 -21.53 -12.03
C THR A 269 15.72 -21.93 -11.52
N GLY A 270 16.05 -21.61 -10.27
CA GLY A 270 17.40 -21.78 -9.72
C GLY A 270 18.42 -20.79 -10.27
N ASP A 271 17.99 -19.72 -10.95
CA ASP A 271 18.89 -18.76 -11.60
C ASP A 271 19.35 -17.65 -10.65
N PHE A 272 20.40 -17.94 -9.88
CA PHE A 272 21.02 -16.95 -8.99
C PHE A 272 21.63 -15.77 -9.76
N LYS A 273 22.15 -16.01 -10.96
CA LYS A 273 22.77 -14.95 -11.78
C LYS A 273 21.74 -13.93 -12.23
N TYR A 274 20.54 -14.38 -12.57
CA TYR A 274 19.41 -13.50 -12.87
C TYR A 274 19.03 -12.63 -11.66
N LEU A 275 18.89 -13.22 -10.47
CA LEU A 275 18.62 -12.45 -9.25
C LEU A 275 19.72 -11.41 -8.98
N ALA A 276 20.99 -11.83 -9.00
CA ALA A 276 22.13 -10.97 -8.73
C ALA A 276 22.20 -9.80 -9.72
N THR A 277 22.05 -10.08 -11.02
CA THR A 277 22.06 -9.04 -12.07
C THR A 277 20.94 -8.03 -11.86
N ALA A 278 19.73 -8.49 -11.55
CA ALA A 278 18.58 -7.61 -11.32
C ALA A 278 18.72 -6.78 -10.03
N ALA A 279 19.22 -7.38 -8.95
CA ALA A 279 19.44 -6.71 -7.67
C ALA A 279 20.53 -5.63 -7.78
N LEU A 280 21.67 -5.94 -8.39
CA LEU A 280 22.78 -4.99 -8.58
C LEU A 280 22.35 -3.80 -9.46
N ARG A 281 21.71 -4.07 -10.61
CA ARG A 281 21.17 -3.00 -11.48
C ARG A 281 20.22 -2.08 -10.74
N ARG A 282 19.35 -2.64 -9.90
CA ARG A 282 18.41 -1.86 -9.10
C ARG A 282 19.14 -1.04 -8.04
N TYR A 283 20.10 -1.63 -7.34
CA TYR A 283 20.89 -0.96 -6.32
C TYR A 283 21.67 0.23 -6.91
N GLU A 284 22.34 0.04 -8.05
CA GLU A 284 23.02 1.10 -8.80
C GLU A 284 22.06 2.21 -9.24
N ALA A 285 20.90 1.84 -9.81
CA ALA A 285 19.87 2.79 -10.22
C ALA A 285 19.32 3.59 -9.03
N GLU A 286 19.14 2.95 -7.87
CA GLU A 286 18.67 3.59 -6.64
C GLU A 286 19.69 4.62 -6.13
N ASN A 287 20.97 4.25 -6.11
CA ASN A 287 22.05 5.15 -5.70
C ASN A 287 22.14 6.36 -6.65
N LEU A 288 22.14 6.12 -7.96
CA LEU A 288 22.17 7.19 -8.96
C LEU A 288 20.95 8.12 -8.85
N PHE A 289 19.75 7.57 -8.69
CA PHE A 289 18.54 8.35 -8.47
C PHE A 289 18.67 9.27 -7.24
N ARG A 290 19.21 8.74 -6.14
CA ARG A 290 19.36 9.47 -4.87
C ARG A 290 20.45 10.53 -4.94
N GLU A 291 21.58 10.24 -5.55
CA GLU A 291 22.67 11.20 -5.77
C GLU A 291 22.18 12.38 -6.60
N ARG A 292 21.52 12.10 -7.73
CA ARG A 292 20.88 13.12 -8.58
C ARG A 292 19.84 13.92 -7.80
N LYS A 293 18.97 13.24 -7.03
CA LYS A 293 17.94 13.91 -6.22
C LYS A 293 18.56 14.85 -5.19
N ARG A 294 19.66 14.45 -4.54
CA ARG A 294 20.37 15.27 -3.57
C ARG A 294 20.93 16.52 -4.22
N ALA A 295 21.68 16.38 -5.32
CA ALA A 295 22.23 17.51 -6.06
C ALA A 295 21.15 18.50 -6.53
N LEU A 296 20.03 17.99 -7.06
CA LEU A 296 18.90 18.83 -7.46
C LEU A 296 18.25 19.56 -6.27
N LEU A 297 18.14 18.92 -5.11
CA LEU A 297 17.62 19.58 -3.91
C LEU A 297 18.57 20.64 -3.35
N ASP A 298 19.89 20.44 -3.47
CA ASP A 298 20.89 21.44 -3.11
C ASP A 298 20.80 22.67 -4.02
N ASP A 299 20.56 22.48 -5.32
CA ASP A 299 20.28 23.57 -6.26
C ASP A 299 18.98 24.32 -5.92
N VAL A 300 17.91 23.61 -5.56
CA VAL A 300 16.66 24.23 -5.09
C VAL A 300 16.90 25.05 -3.81
N ALA A 301 17.71 24.54 -2.88
CA ALA A 301 18.06 25.27 -1.66
C ALA A 301 18.87 26.56 -1.95
N ARG A 302 19.59 26.60 -3.08
CA ARG A 302 20.28 27.80 -3.59
C ARG A 302 19.37 28.74 -4.41
N GLY A 303 18.10 28.38 -4.59
CA GLY A 303 17.10 29.19 -5.28
C GLY A 303 16.91 28.87 -6.77
N TYR A 304 17.52 27.81 -7.29
CA TYR A 304 17.30 27.38 -8.67
C TYR A 304 15.99 26.60 -8.82
N ASP A 305 15.22 26.88 -9.88
CA ASP A 305 14.07 26.04 -10.25
C ASP A 305 14.57 24.73 -10.89
N LYS A 306 14.30 23.60 -10.23
CA LYS A 306 14.64 22.24 -10.66
C LYS A 306 13.44 21.31 -10.67
N ASP A 307 12.24 21.86 -10.72
CA ASP A 307 11.00 21.10 -10.63
C ASP A 307 10.85 20.08 -11.78
N ALA A 308 11.29 20.44 -12.99
CA ALA A 308 11.24 19.56 -14.15
C ALA A 308 12.22 18.38 -14.01
N GLU A 309 13.45 18.65 -13.60
CA GLU A 309 14.49 17.65 -13.40
C GLU A 309 14.16 16.71 -12.24
N LEU A 310 13.59 17.22 -11.15
CA LEU A 310 13.11 16.40 -10.03
C LEU A 310 11.99 15.45 -10.46
N ARG A 311 11.06 15.92 -11.31
CA ARG A 311 10.01 15.07 -11.88
C ARG A 311 10.59 14.02 -12.80
N TRP A 312 11.50 14.39 -13.69
CA TRP A 312 12.15 13.47 -14.62
C TRP A 312 12.94 12.38 -13.87
N ASN A 313 13.73 12.76 -12.87
CA ASN A 313 14.48 11.82 -12.03
C ASN A 313 13.54 10.82 -11.31
N ALA A 314 12.38 11.29 -10.84
CA ALA A 314 11.36 10.42 -10.24
C ALA A 314 10.61 9.53 -11.26
N GLU A 315 10.54 9.92 -12.53
CA GLU A 315 10.00 9.09 -13.62
C GLU A 315 10.99 8.02 -14.05
N ASP A 316 12.27 8.38 -14.14
CA ASP A 316 13.37 7.47 -14.46
C ASP A 316 13.46 6.36 -13.40
N TRP A 317 13.46 6.71 -12.11
CA TRP A 317 13.43 5.73 -11.02
C TRP A 317 12.23 4.78 -11.10
N ARG A 318 11.03 5.29 -11.41
CA ARG A 318 9.82 4.48 -11.55
C ARG A 318 9.90 3.44 -12.68
N ARG A 319 10.77 3.62 -13.68
CA ARG A 319 11.01 2.63 -14.74
C ARG A 319 11.91 1.48 -14.25
N CYS A 320 12.75 1.75 -13.25
CA CYS A 320 13.64 0.78 -12.63
C CYS A 320 12.99 0.06 -11.43
N GLU A 321 11.90 0.63 -10.91
CA GLU A 321 11.17 0.14 -9.74
C GLU A 321 10.40 -1.16 -9.97
#